data_AF-A0A7I8DDL7-F1
#
_entry.id   AF-A0A7I8DDL7-F1
#
_cell.length_a   1.000
_cell.length_b   1.000
_cell.length_c   1.000
_cell.angle_alpha   90.00
_cell.angle_beta   90.00
_cell.angle_gamma   90.00
#
_symmetry.space_group_name_H-M   'P 1'
#
loop_
_entity.id
_entity.type
_entity.pdbx_description
1 polymer ?
#
loop_
_entity_poly.entity_id
_entity_poly.type
_entity_poly.pdbx_seq_one_letter_code
_entity_poly.pdbx_strand_id
1 'polypeptide(L)' 'MAPEESTDEHDQTVEIDGIRFVYNSGLSPYMEGLNINYKSSWLGKGFEINRNDRSGNC' A
#
# COMPACT_ATOMS: atom_id res chain seq x y z
N MET A 1 2.30 -4.45 -7.33
CA MET A 1 1.32 -3.36 -7.48
C MET A 1 1.37 -2.92 -8.91
N ALA A 2 0.37 -3.31 -9.70
CA ALA A 2 0.17 -2.83 -11.07
C ALA A 2 -1.01 -1.85 -11.06
N PRO A 3 -1.02 -0.81 -11.93
CA PRO A 3 -2.18 0.05 -12.05
C PRO A 3 -3.28 -0.72 -12.79
N GLU A 4 -4.23 -1.26 -12.05
CA GLU A 4 -5.40 -1.95 -12.62
C GLU A 4 -6.58 -0.98 -12.69
N GLU A 5 -7.22 -0.90 -13.86
CA GLU A 5 -8.32 0.03 -14.15
C GLU A 5 -9.70 -0.53 -13.72
N SER A 6 -9.76 -1.80 -13.33
CA SER A 6 -10.97 -2.51 -12.92
C SER A 6 -10.85 -3.04 -11.50
N THR A 7 -11.75 -2.62 -10.61
CA THR A 7 -11.91 -3.17 -9.27
C THR A 7 -12.77 -4.44 -9.35
N ASP A 8 -12.25 -5.58 -8.92
CA ASP A 8 -13.00 -6.83 -8.82
C ASP A 8 -13.97 -6.79 -7.62
N GLU A 9 -15.02 -7.61 -7.65
CA GLU A 9 -16.06 -7.66 -6.60
C GLU A 9 -15.54 -8.06 -5.20
N HIS A 10 -14.33 -8.62 -5.14
CA HIS A 10 -13.65 -9.03 -3.91
C HIS A 10 -12.56 -8.05 -3.46
N ASP A 11 -12.42 -6.93 -4.15
CA ASP A 11 -11.45 -5.92 -3.81
C ASP A 11 -11.97 -4.98 -2.73
N GLN A 12 -11.08 -4.66 -1.81
CA GLN A 12 -11.27 -3.64 -0.81
C GLN A 12 -10.55 -2.39 -1.28
N THR A 13 -11.21 -1.25 -1.10
CA THR A 13 -10.67 0.05 -1.46
C THR A 13 -10.45 0.87 -0.21
N VAL A 14 -9.23 1.41 -0.05
CA VAL A 14 -8.90 2.34 1.03
C VAL A 14 -8.28 3.60 0.45
N GLU A 15 -8.59 4.75 1.03
CA GLU A 15 -8.04 6.04 0.62
C GLU A 15 -7.08 6.55 1.69
N ILE A 16 -5.83 6.82 1.30
CA ILE A 16 -4.77 7.31 2.19
C ILE A 16 -4.08 8.47 1.48
N ASP A 17 -4.07 9.65 2.10
CA ASP A 17 -3.47 10.88 1.56
C ASP A 17 -3.93 11.23 0.13
N GLY A 18 -5.21 10.97 -0.17
CA GLY A 18 -5.82 11.22 -1.48
C GLY A 18 -5.45 10.20 -2.57
N ILE A 19 -4.74 9.13 -2.21
CA ILE A 19 -4.43 8.01 -3.09
C ILE A 19 -5.37 6.85 -2.76
N ARG A 20 -6.05 6.36 -3.80
CA ARG A 20 -6.93 5.20 -3.71
C ARG A 20 -6.13 3.92 -3.90
N PHE A 21 -6.08 3.09 -2.87
CA PHE A 21 -5.49 1.76 -2.92
C PHE A 21 -6.59 0.72 -3.06
N VAL A 22 -6.39 -0.21 -3.98
CA VAL A 22 -7.29 -1.35 -4.22
C VAL A 22 -6.49 -2.61 -3.93
N TYR A 23 -7.02 -3.48 -3.08
CA TYR A 23 -6.38 -4.74 -2.75
C TYR A 23 -7.42 -5.85 -2.55
N ASN A 24 -7.06 -7.08 -2.89
CA ASN A 24 -7.93 -8.23 -2.67
C ASN A 24 -8.26 -8.41 -1.17
N SER A 25 -9.51 -8.66 -0.83
CA SER A 25 -9.97 -8.87 0.56
C SER A 25 -9.17 -9.92 1.35
N GLY A 26 -8.62 -10.95 0.71
CA GLY A 26 -7.73 -11.93 1.35
C GLY A 26 -6.40 -11.35 1.86
N LEU A 27 -6.02 -10.17 1.37
CA LEU A 27 -4.83 -9.41 1.80
C LEU A 27 -5.11 -8.45 2.94
N SER A 28 -6.38 -8.28 3.36
CA SER A 28 -6.77 -7.40 4.46
C SER A 28 -5.91 -7.54 5.73
N PRO A 29 -5.60 -8.76 6.24
CA PRO A 29 -4.76 -8.89 7.45
C PRO A 29 -3.29 -8.47 7.23
N TYR A 30 -2.84 -8.36 5.97
CA TYR A 30 -1.51 -7.85 5.64
C TYR A 30 -1.50 -6.34 5.44
N MET A 31 -2.64 -5.77 5.04
CA MET A 31 -2.81 -4.32 4.85
C MET A 31 -3.02 -3.58 6.17
N GLU A 32 -3.57 -4.25 7.18
CA GLU A 32 -3.73 -3.69 8.51
C GLU A 32 -2.36 -3.30 9.11
N GLY A 33 -2.25 -2.05 9.56
CA GLY A 33 -1.04 -1.47 10.14
C GLY A 33 0.06 -1.06 9.15
N LEU A 34 -0.17 -1.15 7.84
CA LEU A 34 0.76 -0.62 6.84
C LEU A 34 0.68 0.90 6.76
N ASN A 35 1.84 1.53 6.66
CA ASN A 35 2.04 2.93 6.38
C ASN A 35 2.79 3.05 5.05
N ILE A 36 2.10 3.55 4.03
CA ILE A 36 2.65 3.70 2.68
C ILE A 36 3.04 5.16 2.49
N ASN A 37 4.34 5.42 2.38
CA ASN A 37 4.88 6.75 2.12
C ASN A 37 5.46 6.82 0.72
N TYR A 38 5.27 7.92 0.02
CA TYR A 38 6.00 8.19 -1.21
C TYR A 38 7.22 9.06 -0.90
N LYS A 39 8.42 8.53 -1.16
CA LYS A 39 9.66 9.30 -1.03
C LYS A 39 10.19 9.65 -2.42
N SER A 40 10.39 10.94 -2.65
CA SER A 40 11.12 11.46 -3.80
C SER A 40 12.44 12.04 -3.30
N SER A 41 13.54 11.37 -3.64
CA SER A 41 14.89 11.80 -3.28
C SER A 41 15.75 11.96 -4.54
N TRP A 42 16.90 12.61 -4.40
CA TRP A 42 17.82 12.78 -5.52
C TRP A 42 18.35 11.43 -6.09
N LEU A 43 18.37 10.38 -5.27
CA LEU A 43 18.78 9.02 -5.65
C LEU A 43 17.67 8.19 -6.30
N GLY A 44 16.43 8.68 -6.30
CA GLY A 44 15.29 7.96 -6.82
C GLY A 44 13.99 8.30 -6.11
N LYS A 45 12.90 7.92 -6.76
CA LYS A 45 11.53 8.10 -6.29
C LYS A 45 10.84 6.76 -6.19
N GLY A 46 10.12 6.51 -5.11
CA GLY A 46 9.47 5.23 -4.87
C GLY A 46 8.51 5.23 -3.68
N PHE A 47 7.70 4.19 -3.61
CA PHE A 47 6.84 3.91 -2.47
C PHE A 47 7.64 3.12 -1.43
N GLU A 48 7.60 3.60 -0.20
CA GLU A 48 8.13 2.95 0.99
C GLU A 48 6.94 2.42 1.79
N ILE A 49 6.87 1.10 1.95
CA ILE A 49 5.80 0.44 2.69
C ILE A 49 6.42 -0.01 4.00
N ASN A 50 6.00 0.61 5.11
CA ASN A 50 6.45 0.26 6.45
C ASN A 50 5.30 -0.31 7.26
N ARG A 51 5.59 -1.15 8.24
CA ARG A 51 4.60 -1.65 9.20
C ARG A 51 4.99 -1.20 10.59
N ASN A 52 4.09 -0.53 11.29
CA ASN A 52 4.40 0.01 12.62
C ASN A 52 4.61 -1.10 13.69
N ASP A 53 4.15 -2.33 13.44
CA ASP A 53 4.21 -3.46 14.39
C ASP A 53 5.37 -4.44 14.14
N ARG A 54 6.09 -4.32 13.01
CA ARG A 54 7.23 -5.17 12.68
C ARG A 54 8.40 -4.31 12.22
N SER A 55 9.24 -3.92 13.18
CA SER A 55 10.65 -3.61 12.91
C SER A 55 11.41 -4.89 12.54
N GLY A 56 11.02 -5.53 11.44
CA GLY A 56 11.82 -6.56 10.81
C GLY A 56 12.89 -5.85 9.99
N ASN A 57 14.10 -5.77 10.52
CA ASN A 57 15.27 -5.31 9.77
C ASN A 57 15.39 -6.18 8.52
N CYS A 58 15.34 -5.57 7.33
CA CYS A 58 15.66 -6.23 6.07
C CYS A 58 17.11 -6.74 6.06
#